data_AF-A0A8H4RH08-F1
#
_entry.id   AF-A0A8H4RH08-F1
#
_cell.length_a   1.000
_cell.length_b   1.000
_cell.length_c   1.000
_cell.angle_alpha   90.00
_cell.angle_beta   90.00
_cell.angle_gamma   90.00
#
_symmetry.space_group_name_H-M   'P 1'
#
loop_
_entity.id
_entity.type
_entity.pdbx_description
1 polymer ?
#
loop_
_entity_poly.entity_id
_entity_poly.type
_entity_poly.pdbx_seq_one_letter_code
_entity_poly.pdbx_strand_id
1 'polypeptide(L)'
;MLEPPHYRPKLFFTVHDPYGRAGDEDQFPASDNASKLKRSCENAEHVGLFAPSAGQHVRDEQRRRRSQYDRGTSLAEREEYTYDAYENFDGAQALYRYHPSY
;
A
#
# COMPACT_ATOMS: atom_id res chain seq x y z
N MET A 1 1.31 18.75 7.68
CA MET A 1 1.35 17.53 6.83
C MET A 1 1.56 16.33 7.73
N LEU A 2 1.13 15.14 7.30
CA LEU A 2 1.22 13.92 8.11
C LEU A 2 2.48 13.10 7.79
N GLU A 3 3.17 13.38 6.67
CA GLU A 3 4.39 12.65 6.33
C GLU A 3 5.60 13.08 7.19
N PRO A 4 6.56 12.16 7.41
CA PRO A 4 7.85 12.49 8.00
C PRO A 4 8.58 13.63 7.25
N PRO A 5 9.43 14.43 7.93
CA PRO A 5 10.09 15.59 7.32
C PRO A 5 10.92 15.30 6.06
N HIS A 6 11.41 14.08 5.88
CA HIS A 6 12.22 13.68 4.72
C HIS A 6 11.40 13.20 3.51
N TYR A 7 10.10 12.92 3.69
CA TYR A 7 9.18 12.53 2.60
C TYR A 7 8.23 13.65 2.18
N ARG A 8 8.18 14.76 2.94
CA ARG A 8 7.35 15.90 2.60
C ARG A 8 8.09 16.87 1.65
N PRO A 9 7.36 17.61 0.81
CA PRO A 9 7.93 18.71 0.03
C PRO A 9 8.56 19.78 0.93
N LYS A 10 9.64 20.41 0.44
CA LYS A 10 10.35 21.50 1.10
C LYS A 10 10.05 22.83 0.41
N LEU A 11 9.92 23.87 1.22
CA LEU A 11 9.86 25.25 0.74
C LEU A 11 11.14 25.96 1.17
N PHE A 12 11.52 26.98 0.41
CA PHE A 12 12.69 27.80 0.72
C PHE A 12 12.29 29.27 0.58
N PHE A 13 12.84 30.12 1.45
CA PHE A 13 12.62 31.56 1.34
C PHE A 13 13.18 32.08 0.01
N THR A 14 12.45 33.03 -0.58
CA THR A 14 12.85 33.68 -1.84
C THR A 14 13.66 34.95 -1.56
N VAL A 15 14.21 35.54 -2.62
CA VAL A 15 14.94 36.83 -2.57
C VAL A 15 14.07 38.00 -2.08
N HIS A 16 12.76 37.83 -2.04
CA HIS A 16 11.82 38.85 -1.56
C HIS A 16 11.53 38.74 -0.05
N ASP A 17 12.13 37.78 0.66
CA ASP A 17 11.98 37.68 2.12
C ASP A 17 12.58 38.93 2.80
N PRO A 18 11.81 39.67 3.62
CA PRO A 18 12.25 40.93 4.22
C PRO A 18 13.38 40.77 5.24
N TYR A 19 13.68 39.55 5.68
CA TYR A 19 14.74 39.24 6.63
C TYR A 19 16.00 38.68 5.94
N GLY A 20 16.04 38.65 4.59
CA GLY A 20 17.20 38.23 3.84
C GLY A 20 17.54 36.74 3.95
N ARG A 21 16.57 35.89 4.29
CA ARG A 21 16.76 34.44 4.51
C ARG A 21 16.74 33.60 3.24
N ALA A 22 16.95 34.22 2.08
CA ALA A 22 16.81 33.55 0.79
C ALA A 22 17.70 32.30 0.72
N GLY A 23 17.10 31.15 0.39
CA GLY A 23 17.78 29.86 0.37
C GLY A 23 17.69 29.03 1.66
N ASP A 24 17.22 29.61 2.76
CA ASP A 24 16.92 28.85 3.98
C ASP A 24 15.60 28.08 3.84
N GLU A 25 15.49 26.91 4.49
CA GLU A 25 14.26 26.10 4.47
C GLU A 25 13.14 26.82 5.25
N ASP A 26 11.99 26.98 4.59
CA ASP A 26 10.77 27.52 5.17
C ASP A 26 9.82 26.40 5.61
N GLN A 27 8.97 26.70 6.59
CA GLN A 27 8.01 25.74 7.12
C GLN A 27 6.83 25.55 6.16
N PHE A 28 6.54 24.30 5.82
CA PHE A 28 5.35 23.98 5.04
C PHE A 28 4.07 24.39 5.81
N PRO A 29 3.11 25.11 5.19
CA PRO A 29 1.91 25.57 5.86
C PRO A 29 1.05 24.43 6.40
N ALA A 30 0.34 24.70 7.50
CA ALA A 30 -0.65 23.77 8.03
C ALA A 30 -1.86 23.68 7.08
N SER A 31 -2.54 22.53 7.10
CA SER A 31 -3.81 22.38 6.38
C SER A 31 -4.88 23.26 7.03
N ASP A 32 -5.55 24.08 6.24
CA ASP A 32 -6.65 24.96 6.67
C ASP A 32 -8.02 24.24 6.66
N ASN A 33 -8.13 23.10 5.98
CA ASN A 33 -9.38 22.38 5.81
C ASN A 33 -9.31 20.95 6.37
N ALA A 34 -9.71 20.81 7.63
CA ALA A 34 -9.70 19.51 8.33
C ALA A 34 -10.56 18.45 7.63
N SER A 35 -11.72 18.83 7.07
CA SER A 35 -12.60 17.88 6.37
C SER A 35 -11.99 17.34 5.08
N LYS A 36 -11.28 18.18 4.31
CA LYS A 36 -10.55 17.74 3.12
C LYS A 36 -9.36 16.86 3.50
N LEU A 37 -8.61 17.23 4.54
CA LEU A 37 -7.50 16.42 5.03
C LEU A 37 -7.95 15.02 5.44
N LYS A 38 -9.03 14.93 6.22
CA LYS A 38 -9.62 13.65 6.63
C LYS A 38 -10.02 12.80 5.41
N ARG A 39 -10.78 13.38 4.48
CA ARG A 39 -11.21 12.68 3.25
C ARG A 39 -10.03 12.26 2.37
N SER A 40 -8.95 13.06 2.31
CA SER A 40 -7.75 12.71 1.57
C SER A 40 -7.04 11.49 2.16
N CYS A 41 -7.00 11.39 3.50
CA CYS A 41 -6.42 10.24 4.19
C CYS A 41 -7.26 8.97 3.94
N GLU A 42 -8.58 9.06 4.15
CA GLU A 42 -9.50 7.95 3.90
C GLU A 42 -9.44 7.46 2.44
N ASN A 43 -9.33 8.38 1.48
CA ASN A 43 -9.15 8.02 0.07
C ASN A 43 -7.83 7.30 -0.19
N ALA A 44 -6.73 7.78 0.37
CA ALA A 44 -5.40 7.18 0.21
C ALA A 44 -5.32 5.78 0.84
N GLU A 45 -5.99 5.58 1.97
CA GLU A 45 -6.18 4.25 2.57
C GLU A 45 -6.96 3.33 1.63
N HIS A 46 -8.03 3.84 1.04
CA HIS A 46 -8.88 3.05 0.15
C HIS A 46 -8.21 2.64 -1.16
N VAL A 47 -7.31 3.46 -1.72
CA VAL A 47 -6.59 3.13 -2.96
C VAL A 47 -5.34 2.27 -2.74
N GLY A 48 -5.05 1.89 -1.49
CA GLY A 48 -3.92 1.01 -1.16
C GLY A 48 -2.55 1.70 -1.14
N LEU A 49 -2.51 3.03 -0.93
CA LEU A 49 -1.24 3.75 -0.77
C LEU A 49 -0.59 3.53 0.60
N PHE A 50 -1.37 3.10 1.58
CA PHE A 50 -0.88 2.71 2.89
C PHE A 50 -0.89 1.19 3.03
N ALA A 51 0.02 0.67 3.87
CA ALA A 51 0.03 -0.74 4.20
C ALA A 51 -1.33 -1.13 4.82
N PRO A 52 -1.90 -2.29 4.43
CA PRO A 52 -3.13 -2.78 5.04
C PRO A 52 -2.91 -2.92 6.55
N SER A 53 -3.80 -2.30 7.33
CA SER A 53 -3.81 -2.50 8.78
C SER A 53 -4.14 -3.97 9.09
N ALA A 54 -3.67 -4.50 10.22
CA ALA A 54 -3.93 -5.89 10.59
C ALA A 54 -5.45 -6.19 10.58
N GLY A 55 -5.87 -7.19 9.80
CA GLY A 55 -7.27 -7.56 9.62
C GLY A 55 -8.03 -6.82 8.50
N GLN A 56 -7.40 -5.88 7.80
CA GLN A 56 -7.99 -5.20 6.64
C GLN A 56 -8.01 -6.07 5.37
N HIS A 57 -7.16 -7.11 5.32
CA HIS A 57 -7.09 -8.09 4.22
C HIS A 57 -8.47 -8.65 3.83
N VAL A 58 -9.33 -8.93 4.83
CA VAL A 58 -10.67 -9.50 4.61
C VAL A 58 -11.62 -8.50 3.93
N ARG A 59 -11.42 -7.19 4.16
CA ARG A 59 -12.20 -6.12 3.52
C ARG A 59 -11.69 -5.82 2.12
N ASP A 60 -10.38 -5.88 1.92
CA ASP A 60 -9.75 -5.76 0.60
C ASP A 60 -10.14 -6.92 -0.32
N GLU A 61 -10.24 -8.15 0.19
CA GLU A 61 -10.71 -9.30 -0.58
C GLU A 61 -12.14 -9.15 -1.11
N GLN A 62 -13.03 -8.48 -0.36
CA GLN A 62 -14.40 -8.19 -0.82
C GLN A 62 -14.48 -7.01 -1.80
N ARG A 63 -13.57 -6.03 -1.71
CA ARG A 63 -13.56 -4.84 -2.59
C ARG A 63 -12.69 -4.99 -3.83
N ARG A 64 -11.73 -5.92 -3.83
CA ARG A 64 -10.88 -6.21 -4.98
C ARG A 64 -11.72 -6.85 -6.08
N ARG A 65 -11.93 -6.12 -7.16
CA ARG A 65 -12.24 -6.75 -8.45
C ARG A 65 -11.00 -7.54 -8.85
N ARG A 66 -11.03 -8.86 -8.69
CA ARG A 66 -9.95 -9.75 -9.16
C ARG A 66 -10.03 -9.83 -10.69
N SER A 67 -9.62 -8.77 -11.39
CA SER A 67 -9.36 -8.87 -12.82
C SER A 67 -7.95 -9.42 -13.04
N GLN A 68 -7.76 -10.23 -14.07
CA GLN A 68 -6.45 -10.79 -14.43
C GLN A 68 -5.40 -9.70 -14.77
N TYR A 69 -5.84 -8.45 -14.97
CA TYR A 69 -5.01 -7.31 -15.36
C TYR A 69 -4.54 -6.44 -14.18
N ASP A 70 -5.05 -6.65 -12.96
CA ASP A 70 -4.63 -5.91 -11.75
C ASP A 70 -3.39 -6.51 -11.05
N ARG A 71 -2.65 -7.39 -11.75
CA ARG A 71 -1.37 -7.94 -11.27
C ARG A 71 -0.27 -6.87 -11.35
N GLY A 72 0.58 -6.78 -10.32
CA GLY A 72 1.73 -5.86 -10.31
C GLY A 72 2.05 -5.18 -8.98
N THR A 73 1.36 -5.51 -7.89
CA THR A 73 1.80 -5.11 -6.54
C THR A 73 2.73 -6.16 -5.96
N SER A 74 3.76 -5.74 -5.23
CA SER A 74 4.73 -6.64 -4.58
C SER A 74 4.07 -7.66 -3.64
N LEU A 75 2.94 -7.29 -3.04
CA LEU A 75 2.12 -8.20 -2.23
C LEU A 75 1.40 -9.26 -3.07
N ALA A 76 0.85 -8.89 -4.23
CA ALA A 76 0.25 -9.85 -5.15
C ALA A 76 1.28 -10.83 -5.73
N GLU A 77 2.48 -10.34 -6.04
CA GLU A 77 3.61 -11.16 -6.48
C GLU A 77 3.98 -12.20 -5.41
N ARG A 78 4.06 -11.77 -4.14
CA ARG A 78 4.36 -12.66 -3.01
C ARG A 78 3.24 -13.69 -2.72
N GLU A 79 1.98 -13.32 -2.92
CA GLU A 79 0.84 -14.25 -2.85
C GLU A 79 0.91 -15.32 -3.96
N GLU A 80 1.32 -14.95 -5.18
CA GLU A 80 1.50 -15.87 -6.32
C GLU A 80 2.59 -16.92 -6.06
N TYR A 81 3.78 -16.49 -5.60
CA TYR A 81 4.85 -17.42 -5.18
C TYR A 81 4.43 -18.38 -4.08
N THR A 82 3.59 -17.92 -3.16
CA THR A 82 3.12 -18.72 -2.04
C THR A 82 2.15 -19.81 -2.55
N TYR A 83 1.27 -19.49 -3.50
CA TYR A 83 0.34 -20.44 -4.10
C TYR A 83 1.04 -21.48 -4.99
N ASP A 84 1.99 -21.06 -5.82
CA ASP A 84 2.80 -21.96 -6.66
C ASP A 84 3.65 -22.93 -5.84
N ALA A 85 4.09 -22.53 -4.64
CA ALA A 85 4.80 -23.42 -3.73
C ALA A 85 3.93 -24.56 -3.19
N TYR A 86 2.62 -24.36 -3.05
CA TYR A 86 1.69 -25.43 -2.60
C TYR A 86 1.27 -26.35 -3.75
N GLU A 87 1.07 -25.83 -4.97
CA GLU A 87 0.81 -26.65 -6.17
C GLU A 87 2.00 -27.55 -6.54
N ASN A 88 3.23 -27.05 -6.40
CA ASN A 88 4.43 -27.84 -6.72
C ASN A 88 4.76 -28.94 -5.69
N PHE A 89 4.15 -28.91 -4.50
CA PHE A 89 4.27 -30.00 -3.52
C PHE A 89 3.20 -31.08 -3.66
N ASP A 90 2.08 -30.81 -4.34
CA ASP A 90 0.97 -31.76 -4.53
C ASP A 90 1.06 -32.56 -5.84
N GLY A 91 1.94 -32.17 -6.77
CA GLY A 91 2.13 -32.84 -8.06
C GLY A 91 2.90 -34.16 -8.05
N ALA A 92 3.45 -34.60 -6.91
CA ALA A 92 4.40 -35.72 -6.86
C ALA A 92 3.98 -36.97 -6.08
N GLN A 93 2.76 -37.09 -5.53
CA GLN A 93 2.35 -38.32 -4.81
C GLN A 93 0.87 -38.77 -4.99
N ALA A 94 0.25 -38.52 -6.14
CA ALA A 94 -1.09 -39.06 -6.45
C ALA A 94 -1.07 -40.51 -7.01
N LEU A 95 -0.20 -41.41 -6.51
CA LEU A 95 -0.12 -42.80 -7.00
C LEU A 95 0.01 -43.86 -5.90
N TYR A 96 -0.86 -43.87 -4.89
CA TYR A 96 -1.24 -45.13 -4.23
C TYR A 96 -2.72 -45.14 -3.87
N ARG A 97 -3.52 -45.71 -4.78
CA ARG A 97 -4.88 -46.19 -4.52
C ARG A 97 -4.86 -47.16 -3.34
N TYR A 98 -5.49 -46.79 -2.22
CA TYR A 98 -5.91 -47.74 -1.21
C TYR A 98 -7.25 -48.35 -1.65
N HIS A 99 -7.21 -49.60 -2.11
CA HIS A 99 -8.41 -50.39 -2.41
C HIS A 99 -8.90 -51.04 -1.11
N PRO A 100 -10.21 -50.98 -0.77
CA PRO A 100 -10.74 -51.69 0.39
C PRO A 100 -10.93 -53.17 0.02
N SER A 101 -10.57 -54.07 0.92
CA SER A 101 -10.97 -55.48 0.86
C SER A 101 -11.87 -55.80 2.05
N TYR A 102 -12.95 -56.50 1.75
CA TYR A 102 -14.07 -56.97 2.59
C TYR A 102 -13.68 -57.52 3.97
#